data_AF-A0ABC8EPE2-F1
#
_entry.id   AF-A0ABC8EPE2-F1
#
_cell.length_a   1.000
_cell.length_b   1.000
_cell.length_c   1.000
_cell.angle_alpha   90.00
_cell.angle_beta   90.00
_cell.angle_gamma   90.00
#
_symmetry.space_group_name_H-M   'P 1'
#
loop_
_entity.id
_entity.type
_entity.pdbx_description
1 polymer ?
#
loop_
_entity_poly.entity_id
_entity_poly.type
_entity_poly.pdbx_seq_one_letter_code
_entity_poly.pdbx_strand_id
1 'polypeptide(L)'
;MVCILFILSRSLSPFYVINLLDKNLPFTGIIEATNVVRSDELDGNHLVYLPKYLSKDDPITKLDDEELIKHFTNHLQKVFPDLKAGEVKHTRVFREPCVQPLQELFSLEQRLTAETPISGLYVTNTAMILNSTLNNNAVITLAKRSAEQVCKDITLSP
;
A
#
# COMPACT_ATOMS: atom_id res chain seq x y z
N MET A 1 -8.38 0.18 -0.48
CA MET A 1 -7.35 0.53 -1.49
C MET A 1 -7.43 -0.44 -2.63
N VAL A 2 -7.20 0.08 -3.83
CA VAL A 2 -6.91 -0.70 -5.03
C VAL A 2 -5.50 -0.36 -5.49
N CYS A 3 -4.74 -1.33 -5.95
CA CYS A 3 -3.45 -1.12 -6.59
C CYS A 3 -3.35 -2.02 -7.81
N ILE A 4 -3.02 -1.47 -8.97
CA ILE A 4 -2.70 -2.29 -10.14
C ILE A 4 -1.19 -2.30 -10.33
N LEU A 5 -0.63 -3.51 -10.38
CA LEU A 5 0.72 -3.76 -10.84
C LEU A 5 0.70 -3.97 -12.36
N PHE A 6 1.55 -3.25 -13.07
CA PHE A 6 1.91 -3.47 -14.45
C PHE A 6 3.34 -4.00 -14.52
N ILE A 7 3.53 -5.12 -15.22
CA ILE A 7 4.85 -5.60 -15.65
C ILE A 7 5.02 -5.15 -17.09
N LEU A 8 6.01 -4.29 -17.34
CA LEU A 8 6.28 -3.67 -18.63
C LEU A 8 7.62 -4.13 -19.20
N SER A 9 7.75 -4.20 -20.52
CA SER A 9 9.04 -4.47 -21.18
C SER A 9 9.97 -3.27 -21.28
N ARG A 10 9.56 -2.11 -20.78
CA ARG A 10 10.38 -0.90 -20.74
C ARG A 10 10.00 -0.03 -19.55
N SER A 11 10.92 0.86 -19.18
CA SER A 11 10.66 1.92 -18.21
C SER A 11 9.66 2.94 -18.75
N LEU A 12 8.84 3.52 -17.86
CA LEU A 12 7.98 4.66 -18.18
C LEU A 12 8.70 5.98 -17.91
N SER A 13 9.50 6.04 -16.85
CA SER A 13 10.20 7.25 -16.44
C SER A 13 11.44 6.93 -15.60
N PRO A 14 12.40 7.87 -15.46
CA PRO A 14 13.56 7.68 -14.58
C PRO A 14 13.23 7.85 -13.08
N PHE A 15 11.96 8.08 -12.71
CA PHE A 15 11.57 8.42 -11.35
C PHE A 15 10.93 7.25 -10.61
N TYR A 16 11.36 7.01 -9.37
CA TYR A 16 10.75 5.99 -8.51
C TYR A 16 9.28 6.31 -8.18
N VAL A 17 8.96 7.58 -7.89
CA VAL A 17 7.59 8.04 -7.58
C VAL A 17 7.26 9.28 -8.40
N ILE A 18 6.11 9.24 -9.07
CA ILE A 18 5.47 10.42 -9.66
C ILE A 18 4.17 10.68 -8.90
N ASN A 19 4.10 11.82 -8.21
CA ASN A 19 2.88 12.28 -7.55
C ASN A 19 1.99 13.00 -8.56
N LEU A 20 0.70 12.64 -8.59
CA LEU A 20 -0.25 13.22 -9.52
C LEU A 20 -1.23 14.14 -8.79
N LEU A 21 -1.45 15.33 -9.34
CA LEU A 21 -2.38 16.32 -8.78
C LEU A 21 -3.74 16.32 -9.50
N ASP A 22 -3.84 15.65 -10.65
CA ASP A 22 -5.09 15.57 -11.41
C ASP A 22 -6.08 14.61 -10.75
N LYS A 23 -7.17 15.17 -10.24
CA LYS A 23 -8.24 14.44 -9.56
C LYS A 23 -9.04 13.53 -10.51
N ASN A 24 -8.93 13.73 -11.83
CA ASN A 24 -9.60 12.91 -12.83
C ASN A 24 -8.86 11.60 -13.12
N LEU A 25 -7.65 11.41 -12.58
CA LEU A 25 -6.91 10.16 -12.70
C LEU A 25 -7.40 9.12 -11.67
N PRO A 26 -7.53 7.84 -12.07
CA PRO A 26 -8.03 6.80 -11.18
C PRO A 26 -6.99 6.28 -10.19
N PHE A 27 -5.76 6.80 -10.21
CA PHE A 27 -4.66 6.48 -9.30
C PHE A 27 -4.04 7.77 -8.75
N THR A 28 -3.46 7.71 -7.56
CA THR A 28 -2.86 8.86 -6.86
C THR A 28 -1.39 9.09 -7.20
N GLY A 29 -0.72 8.07 -7.73
CA GLY A 29 0.67 8.16 -8.12
C GLY A 29 1.07 7.02 -9.02
N ILE A 30 2.28 7.11 -9.55
CA ILE A 30 2.93 6.10 -10.37
C ILE A 30 4.21 5.73 -9.65
N ILE A 31 4.33 4.47 -9.23
CA ILE A 31 5.50 3.97 -8.52
C ILE A 31 6.20 2.97 -9.41
N GLU A 32 7.29 3.38 -10.04
CA GLU A 32 8.12 2.51 -10.84
C GLU A 32 9.22 1.93 -9.96
N ALA A 33 8.93 0.79 -9.34
CA ALA A 33 9.81 0.14 -8.37
C ALA A 33 11.17 -0.23 -8.96
N THR A 34 11.23 -0.41 -10.28
CA THR A 34 12.46 -0.71 -11.01
C THR A 34 13.46 0.44 -11.14
N ASN A 35 13.11 1.63 -10.64
CA ASN A 35 14.06 2.71 -10.43
C ASN A 35 14.83 2.60 -9.10
N VAL A 36 14.50 1.60 -8.27
CA VAL A 36 15.22 1.25 -7.03
C VAL A 36 15.71 -0.19 -7.04
N VAL A 37 14.88 -1.12 -7.53
CA VAL A 37 15.25 -2.52 -7.77
C VAL A 37 15.71 -2.66 -9.22
N ARG A 38 16.87 -3.24 -9.46
CA ARG A 38 17.39 -3.31 -10.83
C ARG A 38 16.54 -4.27 -11.67
N SER A 39 16.28 -3.92 -12.93
CA SER A 39 15.43 -4.74 -13.82
C SER A 39 16.11 -6.05 -14.24
N ASP A 40 17.44 -6.18 -14.14
CA ASP A 40 18.16 -7.45 -14.37
C ASP A 40 17.78 -8.54 -13.36
N GLU A 41 17.40 -8.17 -12.14
CA GLU A 41 16.81 -9.07 -11.16
C GLU A 41 15.38 -9.52 -11.52
N LEU A 42 14.77 -8.87 -12.53
CA LEU A 42 13.38 -9.04 -12.95
C LEU A 42 13.26 -9.41 -14.45
N ASP A 43 14.29 -10.06 -14.99
CA ASP A 43 14.35 -10.51 -16.40
C ASP A 43 14.16 -9.35 -17.41
N GLY A 44 14.75 -8.19 -17.09
CA GLY A 44 14.64 -6.97 -17.89
C GLY A 44 13.28 -6.28 -17.83
N ASN A 45 12.35 -6.77 -17.01
CA ASN A 45 11.02 -6.17 -16.87
C ASN A 45 11.00 -5.01 -15.87
N HIS A 46 10.00 -4.15 -16.05
CA HIS A 46 9.76 -2.95 -15.25
C HIS A 46 8.46 -3.08 -14.46
N LEU A 47 8.51 -2.82 -13.16
CA LEU A 47 7.37 -2.98 -12.26
C LEU A 47 6.80 -1.61 -11.91
N VAL A 48 5.58 -1.37 -12.36
CA VAL A 48 4.87 -0.10 -12.14
C VAL A 48 3.60 -0.34 -11.34
N TYR A 49 3.49 0.31 -10.19
CA TYR A 49 2.33 0.26 -9.32
C TYR A 49 1.50 1.54 -9.44
N LEU A 50 0.19 1.37 -9.60
CA LEU A 50 -0.79 2.45 -9.65
C LEU A 50 -1.74 2.34 -8.45
N PRO A 51 -1.38 2.88 -7.28
CA PRO A 51 -2.22 2.83 -6.10
C PRO A 51 -3.35 3.87 -6.13
N LYS A 52 -4.45 3.53 -5.49
CA LYS A 52 -5.55 4.43 -5.18
C LYS A 52 -6.16 4.09 -3.81
N TYR A 53 -6.16 5.08 -2.92
CA TYR A 53 -6.94 5.04 -1.69
C TYR A 53 -8.37 5.46 -1.99
N LEU A 54 -9.32 4.67 -1.48
CA LEU A 54 -10.74 4.77 -1.79
C LEU A 54 -11.53 4.63 -0.48
N SER A 55 -12.67 5.31 -0.38
CA SER A 55 -13.66 4.99 0.64
C SER A 55 -14.29 3.62 0.35
N LYS A 56 -14.92 3.02 1.36
CA LYS A 56 -15.54 1.69 1.24
C LYS A 56 -16.62 1.64 0.16
N ASP A 57 -17.33 2.74 -0.04
CA ASP A 57 -18.47 2.82 -0.97
C ASP A 57 -18.09 3.36 -2.36
N ASP A 58 -16.80 3.60 -2.61
CA ASP A 58 -16.34 4.14 -3.88
C ASP A 58 -16.67 3.18 -5.04
N PRO A 59 -17.27 3.66 -6.16
CA PRO A 59 -17.63 2.81 -7.30
C PRO A 59 -16.48 1.97 -7.87
N ILE A 60 -15.23 2.45 -7.80
CA ILE A 60 -14.05 1.73 -8.28
C ILE A 60 -13.88 0.39 -7.55
N THR A 61 -14.32 0.30 -6.29
CA THR A 61 -14.25 -0.94 -5.50
C THR A 61 -15.16 -2.05 -6.04
N LYS A 62 -16.15 -1.71 -6.86
CA LYS A 62 -17.15 -2.64 -7.42
C LYS A 62 -16.82 -3.10 -8.83
N LEU A 63 -15.83 -2.47 -9.48
CA LEU A 63 -15.39 -2.88 -10.82
C LEU A 63 -14.66 -4.22 -10.74
N ASP A 64 -14.90 -5.07 -11.74
CA ASP A 64 -14.11 -6.28 -11.91
C ASP A 64 -12.67 -5.95 -12.35
N ASP A 65 -11.80 -6.96 -12.38
CA ASP A 65 -10.39 -6.76 -12.70
C ASP A 65 -10.17 -6.22 -14.12
N GLU A 66 -10.95 -6.72 -15.10
CA GLU A 66 -10.77 -6.36 -16.50
C GLU A 66 -11.20 -4.92 -16.77
N GLU A 67 -12.36 -4.52 -16.23
CA GLU A 67 -12.86 -3.15 -16.28
C GLU A 67 -11.87 -2.17 -15.64
N LEU A 68 -11.35 -2.54 -14.48
CA LEU A 68 -10.43 -1.72 -13.71
C LEU A 68 -9.07 -1.58 -14.39
N ILE A 69 -8.50 -2.68 -14.90
CA ILE A 69 -7.26 -2.66 -15.70
C ILE A 69 -7.45 -1.77 -16.91
N LYS A 70 -8.52 -1.96 -17.69
CA LYS A 70 -8.81 -1.12 -18.87
C LYS A 70 -8.93 0.35 -18.50
N HIS A 71 -9.64 0.66 -17.41
CA HIS A 71 -9.83 2.02 -16.94
C HIS A 71 -8.50 2.68 -16.56
N PHE A 72 -7.64 1.98 -15.83
CA PHE A 72 -6.33 2.48 -15.41
C PHE A 72 -5.36 2.59 -16.58
N THR A 73 -5.31 1.60 -17.49
CA THR A 73 -4.44 1.64 -18.68
C THR A 73 -4.78 2.83 -19.57
N ASN A 74 -6.07 3.09 -19.82
CA ASN A 74 -6.50 4.24 -20.63
C ASN A 74 -6.03 5.57 -20.02
N HIS A 75 -6.02 5.70 -18.70
CA HIS A 75 -5.53 6.90 -18.03
C HIS A 75 -4.01 6.95 -17.93
N LEU A 76 -3.34 5.82 -17.77
CA LEU A 76 -1.89 5.73 -17.83
C LEU A 76 -1.37 6.18 -19.20
N GLN A 77 -2.05 5.82 -20.29
CA GLN A 77 -1.72 6.28 -21.63
C GLN A 77 -1.95 7.78 -21.84
N LYS A 78 -2.80 8.45 -21.04
CA LYS A 78 -2.87 9.92 -21.07
C LYS A 78 -1.62 10.56 -20.46
N VAL A 79 -1.01 9.89 -19.47
CA VAL A 79 0.24 10.34 -18.84
C VAL A 79 1.46 9.97 -19.70
N PHE A 80 1.45 8.79 -20.30
CA PHE A 80 2.48 8.27 -21.20
C PHE A 80 1.87 7.89 -22.57
N PRO A 81 1.67 8.87 -23.48
CA PRO A 81 1.01 8.65 -24.78
C PRO A 81 1.73 7.67 -25.72
N ASP A 82 3.01 7.42 -25.46
CA ASP A 82 3.86 6.50 -26.21
C ASP A 82 3.80 5.06 -25.67
N LEU A 83 3.07 4.80 -24.59
CA LEU A 83 2.87 3.45 -24.04
C LEU A 83 1.99 2.60 -24.97
N LYS A 84 2.57 1.55 -25.53
CA LYS A 84 1.89 0.63 -26.44
C LYS A 84 1.33 -0.57 -25.70
N ALA A 85 0.19 -1.08 -26.17
CA ALA A 85 -0.45 -2.27 -25.56
C ALA A 85 0.49 -3.49 -25.48
N GLY A 86 1.34 -3.72 -26.49
CA GLY A 86 2.28 -4.85 -26.51
C GLY A 86 3.46 -4.74 -25.52
N GLU A 87 3.62 -3.58 -24.88
CA GLU A 87 4.64 -3.36 -23.84
C GLU A 87 4.15 -3.79 -22.46
N VAL A 88 2.82 -3.94 -22.28
CA VAL A 88 2.24 -4.51 -21.05
C VAL A 88 2.30 -6.03 -21.13
N LYS A 89 3.18 -6.64 -20.34
CA LYS A 89 3.40 -8.09 -20.31
C LYS A 89 2.44 -8.79 -19.36
N HIS A 90 2.18 -8.17 -18.22
CA HIS A 90 1.26 -8.70 -17.22
C HIS A 90 0.63 -7.59 -16.41
N THR A 91 -0.56 -7.86 -15.89
CA THR A 91 -1.25 -6.98 -14.94
C THR A 91 -1.79 -7.79 -13.78
N ARG A 92 -1.77 -7.20 -12.59
CA ARG A 92 -2.39 -7.79 -11.40
C ARG A 92 -3.09 -6.71 -10.59
N VAL A 93 -4.35 -6.96 -10.27
CA VAL A 93 -5.12 -6.11 -9.36
C VAL A 93 -4.99 -6.63 -7.94
N PHE A 94 -4.67 -5.72 -7.02
CA PHE A 94 -4.70 -5.94 -5.58
C PHE A 94 -5.80 -5.08 -4.96
N ARG A 95 -6.60 -5.67 -4.07
CA ARG A 95 -7.65 -4.97 -3.31
C ARG A 95 -7.46 -5.26 -1.83
N GLU A 96 -7.43 -4.22 -1.01
CA GLU A 96 -7.37 -4.35 0.44
C GLU A 96 -8.31 -3.32 1.08
N PRO A 97 -9.42 -3.75 1.72
CA PRO A 97 -10.37 -2.83 2.35
C PRO A 97 -9.78 -2.07 3.55
N CYS A 98 -8.82 -2.65 4.27
CA CYS A 98 -8.32 -2.15 5.54
C CYS A 98 -6.82 -1.81 5.50
N VAL A 99 -6.43 -0.88 4.61
CA VAL A 99 -5.00 -0.51 4.44
C VAL A 99 -4.48 0.49 5.46
N GLN A 100 -5.31 1.44 5.91
CA GLN A 100 -4.87 2.54 6.73
C GLN A 100 -5.96 2.90 7.74
N PRO A 101 -5.65 2.89 9.05
CA PRO A 101 -6.55 3.40 10.07
C PRO A 101 -6.67 4.91 9.86
N LEU A 102 -7.90 5.40 9.85
CA LEU A 102 -8.16 6.83 9.87
C LEU A 102 -7.93 7.34 11.29
N GLN A 103 -7.09 8.36 11.42
CA GLN A 103 -6.82 8.99 12.71
C GLN A 103 -7.89 10.05 12.96
N GLU A 104 -8.71 9.83 13.99
CA GLU A 104 -9.70 10.79 14.43
C GLU A 104 -9.06 11.93 15.23
N LEU A 105 -9.81 13.03 15.39
CA LEU A 105 -9.42 14.10 16.29
C LEU A 105 -9.25 13.54 17.71
N PHE A 106 -8.19 13.96 18.40
CA PHE A 106 -7.86 13.51 19.76
C PHE A 106 -7.54 12.01 19.90
N SER A 107 -7.24 11.31 18.80
CA SER A 107 -6.83 9.88 18.79
C SER A 107 -5.65 9.54 19.71
N LEU A 108 -4.81 10.52 20.08
CA LEU A 108 -3.72 10.33 21.04
C LEU A 108 -4.21 9.98 22.45
N GLU A 109 -5.40 10.45 22.83
CA GLU A 109 -6.00 10.16 24.13
C GLU A 109 -6.56 8.73 24.19
N GLN A 110 -6.86 8.13 23.03
CA GLN A 110 -7.40 6.78 22.89
C GLN A 110 -6.33 5.75 22.51
N ARG A 111 -5.12 5.93 23.04
CA ARG A 111 -3.99 5.05 22.69
C ARG A 111 -4.29 3.60 23.10
N LEU A 112 -4.39 2.75 22.09
CA LEU A 112 -4.53 1.31 22.26
C LEU A 112 -3.21 0.71 22.79
N THR A 113 -3.33 -0.22 23.74
CA THR A 113 -2.23 -1.06 24.23
C THR A 113 -2.33 -2.46 23.62
N ALA A 114 -1.23 -3.22 23.69
CA ALA A 114 -1.20 -4.57 23.16
C ALA A 114 -1.93 -5.60 24.07
N GLU A 115 -2.06 -5.28 25.35
CA GLU A 115 -2.77 -6.10 26.33
C GLU A 115 -4.25 -6.18 26.00
N THR A 116 -4.80 -7.38 26.13
CA THR A 116 -6.25 -7.60 25.99
C THR A 116 -6.86 -7.95 27.35
N PRO A 117 -8.20 -7.89 27.48
CA PRO A 117 -8.87 -8.37 28.67
C PRO A 117 -8.69 -9.88 28.95
N ILE A 118 -8.18 -10.66 27.98
CA ILE A 118 -7.91 -12.09 28.13
C ILE A 118 -6.46 -12.27 28.60
N SER A 119 -6.28 -12.84 29.79
CA SER A 119 -4.96 -13.10 30.35
C SER A 119 -4.11 -13.97 29.42
N GLY A 120 -2.86 -13.54 29.20
CA GLY A 120 -1.91 -14.22 28.30
C GLY A 120 -2.15 -13.96 26.81
N LEU A 121 -3.18 -13.21 26.43
CA LEU A 121 -3.45 -12.83 25.03
C LEU A 121 -3.11 -11.36 24.79
N TYR A 122 -2.27 -11.14 23.78
CA TYR A 122 -1.85 -9.81 23.33
C TYR A 122 -2.16 -9.66 21.84
N VAL A 123 -2.64 -8.49 21.44
CA VAL A 123 -2.90 -8.15 20.04
C VAL A 123 -2.12 -6.90 19.69
N THR A 124 -1.44 -6.91 18.55
CA THR A 124 -0.81 -5.70 18.02
C THR A 124 -1.10 -5.57 16.53
N ASN A 125 -1.43 -4.37 16.08
CA ASN A 125 -1.73 -4.10 14.67
C ASN A 125 -1.48 -2.63 14.32
N THR A 126 -1.56 -2.31 13.03
CA THR A 126 -1.27 -0.97 12.51
C THR A 126 -2.19 0.14 13.03
N ALA A 127 -3.38 -0.17 13.54
CA ALA A 127 -4.26 0.81 14.18
C ALA A 127 -3.65 1.42 15.46
N MET A 128 -2.67 0.73 16.06
CA MET A 128 -1.96 1.21 17.25
C MET A 128 -0.79 2.16 16.92
N ILE A 129 -0.51 2.40 15.63
CA ILE A 129 0.52 3.35 15.18
C ILE A 129 -0.07 4.75 15.20
N LEU A 130 0.34 5.55 16.19
CA LEU A 130 -0.03 6.96 16.34
C LEU A 130 1.15 7.87 15.93
N ASN A 131 0.85 9.03 15.34
CA ASN A 131 1.84 10.03 14.89
C ASN A 131 2.95 9.50 13.96
N SER A 132 2.63 8.51 13.12
CA SER A 132 3.55 8.03 12.09
C SER A 132 2.77 7.56 10.86
N THR A 133 3.49 7.35 9.75
CA THR A 133 2.93 6.63 8.62
C THR A 133 3.02 5.12 8.87
N LEU A 134 2.26 4.33 8.11
CA LEU A 134 2.31 2.86 8.17
C LEU A 134 3.54 2.27 7.48
N ASN A 135 4.69 2.91 7.63
CA ASN A 135 5.94 2.42 7.07
C ASN A 135 6.50 1.25 7.90
N ASN A 136 7.42 0.50 7.30
CA ASN A 136 8.02 -0.68 7.93
C ASN A 136 8.73 -0.36 9.26
N ASN A 137 9.34 0.81 9.40
CA ASN A 137 10.02 1.20 10.65
C ASN A 137 9.01 1.36 11.80
N ALA A 138 7.86 1.99 11.54
CA ALA A 138 6.80 2.16 12.52
C ALA A 138 6.20 0.80 12.93
N VAL A 139 5.94 -0.08 11.95
CA VAL A 139 5.44 -1.45 12.20
C VAL A 139 6.42 -2.26 13.04
N ILE A 140 7.71 -2.28 12.68
CA ILE A 140 8.74 -3.00 13.43
C ILE A 140 8.90 -2.43 14.84
N THR A 141 8.88 -1.11 14.98
CA THR A 141 8.98 -0.45 16.29
C THR A 141 7.81 -0.84 17.20
N LEU A 142 6.59 -0.83 16.67
CA LEU A 142 5.40 -1.27 17.41
C LEU A 142 5.51 -2.75 17.79
N ALA A 143 5.87 -3.62 16.86
CA ALA A 143 6.01 -5.06 17.10
C ALA A 143 7.03 -5.36 18.21
N LYS A 144 8.20 -4.69 18.18
CA LYS A 144 9.22 -4.81 19.23
C LYS A 144 8.71 -4.39 20.60
N ARG A 145 8.05 -3.22 20.69
CA ARG A 145 7.47 -2.74 21.96
C ARG A 145 6.42 -3.71 22.52
N SER A 146 5.56 -4.25 21.66
CA SER A 146 4.56 -5.24 22.06
C SER A 146 5.23 -6.52 22.58
N ALA A 147 6.27 -7.01 21.90
CA ALA A 147 7.01 -8.19 22.34
C ALA A 147 7.74 -7.96 23.68
N GLU A 148 8.34 -6.78 23.89
CA GLU A 148 8.96 -6.41 25.17
C GLU A 148 7.95 -6.39 26.32
N GLN A 149 6.72 -5.94 26.07
CA GLN A 149 5.65 -5.95 27.09
C GLN A 149 5.28 -7.40 27.46
N VAL A 150 5.06 -8.26 26.47
CA VAL A 150 4.79 -9.69 26.69
C VAL A 150 5.88 -10.34 27.52
N CYS A 151 7.16 -10.10 27.20
CA CYS A 151 8.27 -10.66 27.96
C CYS A 151 8.27 -10.21 29.43
N LYS A 152 7.98 -8.93 29.71
CA LYS A 152 7.91 -8.42 31.08
C LYS A 152 6.81 -9.12 31.88
N ASP A 153 5.63 -9.26 31.31
CA ASP A 153 4.47 -9.81 31.99
C ASP A 153 4.60 -11.33 32.24
N ILE A 154 5.25 -12.06 31.32
CA ILE A 154 5.59 -13.47 31.52
C ILE A 154 6.61 -13.63 32.65
N THR A 155 7.61 -12.74 32.73
CA THR A 155 8.67 -12.82 33.76
C THR A 155 8.15 -12.43 35.15
N LEU A 156 7.04 -11.69 35.21
CA LEU A 156 6.39 -11.24 36.44
C LEU A 156 5.25 -12.18 36.90
N SER A 157 4.91 -13.20 36.12
CA SER A 157 3.93 -14.21 36.50
C SER A 157 4.61 -15.30 37.37
N PRO A 158 4.23 -15.45 38.65
CA PRO A 158 4.81 -16.44 39.57
C PRO A 158 4.47 -17.89 39.20
#